data_AF-A0A1D6FEF3-F1
#
_entry.id   AF-A0A1D6FEF3-F1
#
_cell.length_a   1.000
_cell.length_b   1.000
_cell.length_c   1.000
_cell.angle_alpha   90.00
_cell.angle_beta   90.00
_cell.angle_gamma   90.00
#
_symmetry.space_group_name_H-M   'P 1'
#
loop_
_entity.id
_entity.type
_entity.pdbx_description
1 polymer ?
#
loop_
_entity_poly.entity_id
_entity_poly.type
_entity_poly.pdbx_seq_one_letter_code
_entity_poly.pdbx_strand_id
1 'polypeptide(L)'
;MKTISCACGKTCFEVPCGTEKNQKPPKCSKKCNIPRLCRHKLECRPHKCHYGACPPCKLICGEEFPCGHTCKERCHGPISPPNSEFTLKPTKKKMGKHIECTPGTPCPPCKEVVLVSCFGQHLGQERTMPCCKWRPFPCENLCGNPLLCGNHYCTKSCHVLEVPLNHPEGDRTTSISKVNALAMPCEQCNLPCQRVRYSLFVFKNSSLVCFTKLNMKKLLWFHMLLSLVQDIDIFISG
;
A
#
# COMPACT_ATOMS: atom_id res chain seq x y z
N MET A 1 11.11 -25.39 60.05
CA MET A 1 10.45 -24.47 59.09
C MET A 1 10.83 -24.85 57.66
N LYS A 2 9.99 -24.52 56.69
CA LYS A 2 10.27 -24.60 55.24
C LYS A 2 10.04 -23.23 54.62
N THR A 3 10.91 -22.82 53.70
CA THR A 3 10.79 -21.54 53.00
C THR A 3 10.10 -21.73 51.65
N ILE A 4 9.07 -20.93 51.38
CA ILE A 4 8.40 -20.86 50.08
C ILE A 4 8.77 -19.52 49.43
N SER A 5 9.43 -19.57 48.28
CA SER A 5 9.85 -18.39 47.52
C SER A 5 9.00 -18.19 46.26
N CYS A 6 9.09 -16.99 45.68
CA CYS A 6 8.63 -16.70 44.31
C CYS A 6 9.67 -17.15 43.28
N ALA A 7 9.32 -17.11 41.99
CA ALA A 7 10.15 -17.67 40.94
C ALA A 7 11.52 -16.99 40.78
N CYS A 8 11.66 -15.71 41.16
CA CYS A 8 12.95 -15.01 41.16
C CYS A 8 13.70 -15.09 42.50
N GLY A 9 13.14 -15.77 43.51
CA GLY A 9 13.74 -15.92 44.85
C GLY A 9 13.67 -14.69 45.77
N LYS A 10 13.39 -13.49 45.23
CA LYS A 10 13.47 -12.22 45.98
C LYS A 10 12.34 -12.00 47.01
N THR A 11 11.25 -12.73 46.90
CA THR A 11 10.11 -12.67 47.84
C THR A 11 9.86 -14.08 48.34
N CYS A 12 9.87 -14.27 49.66
CA CYS A 12 9.68 -15.56 50.31
C CYS A 12 8.99 -15.39 51.67
N PHE A 13 8.44 -16.49 52.18
CA PHE A 13 7.93 -16.60 53.55
C PHE A 13 8.20 -18.00 54.10
N GLU A 14 8.17 -18.12 55.43
CA GLU A 14 8.40 -19.39 56.11
C GLU A 14 7.08 -20.01 56.57
N VAL A 15 7.04 -21.34 56.55
CA VAL A 15 5.90 -22.14 56.98
C VAL A 15 6.36 -23.29 57.89
N PRO A 16 5.53 -23.71 58.86
CA PRO A 16 5.80 -24.92 59.63
C PRO A 16 5.93 -26.15 58.74
N CYS A 17 6.82 -27.07 59.12
CA CYS A 17 7.02 -28.32 58.39
C CYS A 17 5.71 -29.11 58.32
N GLY A 18 5.35 -29.59 57.12
CA GLY A 18 4.12 -30.35 56.87
C GLY A 18 2.98 -29.53 56.28
N THR A 19 3.06 -28.19 56.33
CA THR A 19 2.02 -27.30 55.79
C THR A 19 2.34 -26.77 54.39
N GLU A 20 3.57 -26.96 53.88
CA GLU A 20 4.04 -26.34 52.65
C GLU A 20 3.23 -26.72 51.41
N LYS A 21 2.65 -27.92 51.38
CA LYS A 21 1.85 -28.43 50.25
C LYS A 21 0.58 -27.64 50.00
N ASN A 22 0.03 -26.99 51.03
CA ASN A 22 -1.22 -26.26 50.96
C ASN A 22 -1.02 -24.74 50.77
N GLN A 23 0.23 -24.30 50.68
CA GLN A 23 0.58 -22.89 50.65
C GLN A 23 0.85 -22.44 49.21
N LYS A 24 0.24 -21.31 48.84
CA LYS A 24 0.46 -20.71 47.53
C LYS A 24 1.78 -19.91 47.54
N PRO A 25 2.51 -19.88 46.42
CA PRO A 25 3.72 -19.05 46.33
C PRO A 25 3.39 -17.57 46.55
N PRO A 26 4.33 -16.79 47.12
CA PRO A 26 4.10 -15.37 47.39
C PRO A 26 4.01 -14.57 46.08
N LYS A 27 3.14 -13.57 46.07
CA LYS A 27 3.06 -12.59 44.97
C LYS A 27 4.29 -11.66 45.04
N CYS A 28 5.07 -11.62 43.97
CA CYS A 28 6.27 -10.80 43.89
C CYS A 28 6.00 -9.52 43.07
N SER A 29 6.39 -8.36 43.61
CA SER A 29 6.26 -7.06 42.92
C SER A 29 7.45 -6.71 42.01
N LYS A 30 8.53 -7.51 42.02
CA LYS A 30 9.70 -7.29 41.17
C LYS A 30 9.34 -7.60 39.71
N LYS A 31 10.03 -6.95 38.77
CA LYS A 31 9.90 -7.21 37.34
C LYS A 31 10.38 -8.62 37.03
N CYS A 32 9.74 -9.27 36.06
CA CYS A 32 10.20 -10.55 35.53
C CYS A 32 11.56 -10.36 34.85
N ASN A 33 12.49 -11.30 35.06
CA ASN A 33 13.83 -11.26 34.47
C ASN A 33 13.89 -11.93 33.08
N ILE A 34 12.80 -12.53 32.61
CA ILE A 34 12.75 -13.21 31.32
C ILE A 34 12.65 -12.15 30.22
N PRO A 35 13.64 -12.01 29.32
CA PRO A 35 13.61 -11.03 28.25
C PRO A 35 12.57 -11.43 27.20
N ARG A 36 11.91 -10.43 26.59
CA ARG A 36 11.06 -10.66 25.42
C ARG A 36 11.92 -10.87 24.18
N LEU A 37 11.49 -11.81 23.32
CA LEU A 37 12.20 -12.20 22.11
C LEU A 37 11.59 -11.62 20.82
N CYS A 38 10.33 -11.19 20.86
CA CYS A 38 9.71 -10.44 19.78
C CYS A 38 10.42 -9.10 19.53
N ARG A 39 10.23 -8.53 18.34
CA ARG A 39 10.75 -7.21 17.95
C ARG A 39 10.40 -6.10 18.95
N HIS A 40 9.26 -6.22 19.64
CA HIS A 40 8.76 -5.20 20.55
C HIS A 40 9.42 -5.20 21.94
N LYS A 41 10.68 -5.65 22.03
CA LYS A 41 11.39 -5.83 23.31
C LYS A 41 11.49 -4.52 24.09
N LEU A 42 11.63 -3.39 23.39
CA LEU A 42 11.86 -2.07 23.98
C LEU A 42 10.54 -1.37 24.34
N GLU A 43 9.48 -1.59 23.56
CA GLU A 43 8.17 -0.94 23.71
C GLU A 43 7.29 -1.70 24.69
N CYS A 44 7.52 -3.00 24.86
CA CYS A 44 6.75 -3.82 25.78
C CYS A 44 6.95 -3.38 27.22
N ARG A 45 5.84 -2.99 27.87
CA ARG A 45 5.84 -2.76 29.32
C ARG A 45 6.29 -4.02 30.07
N PRO A 46 7.22 -3.91 31.04
CA PRO A 46 7.64 -5.04 31.85
C PRO A 46 6.50 -5.52 32.73
N HIS A 47 6.44 -6.83 32.95
CA HIS A 47 5.45 -7.46 33.83
C HIS A 47 6.10 -7.93 35.14
N LYS A 48 5.27 -8.24 36.15
CA LYS A 48 5.74 -8.72 37.46
C LYS A 48 6.22 -10.17 37.39
N CYS A 49 7.03 -10.57 38.35
CA CYS A 49 7.47 -11.95 38.51
C CYS A 49 6.25 -12.90 38.66
N HIS A 50 6.29 -14.00 37.94
CA HIS A 50 5.24 -15.02 37.89
C HIS A 50 5.87 -16.41 37.71
N TYR A 51 5.08 -17.45 37.97
CA TYR A 51 5.39 -18.82 37.58
C TYR A 51 4.74 -19.14 36.22
N GLY A 52 5.24 -20.15 35.50
CA GLY A 52 4.69 -20.56 34.20
C GLY A 52 4.98 -19.58 33.07
N ALA A 53 4.13 -19.58 32.03
CA ALA A 53 4.36 -18.82 30.79
C ALA A 53 4.36 -17.31 30.99
N CYS A 54 5.29 -16.62 30.31
CA CYS A 54 5.30 -15.16 30.25
C CYS A 54 4.03 -14.64 29.56
N PRO A 55 3.43 -13.53 30.02
CA PRO A 55 2.30 -12.92 29.33
C PRO A 55 2.72 -12.51 27.90
N PRO A 56 1.90 -12.80 26.87
CA PRO A 56 2.27 -12.52 25.48
C PRO A 56 2.37 -11.02 25.19
N CYS A 57 3.06 -10.67 24.11
CA CYS A 57 3.09 -9.30 23.60
C CYS A 57 1.69 -8.90 23.12
N LYS A 58 1.22 -7.72 23.52
CA LYS A 58 -0.09 -7.16 23.13
C LYS A 58 0.01 -6.06 22.07
N LEU A 59 1.23 -5.75 21.64
CA LEU A 59 1.48 -4.73 20.62
C LEU A 59 1.12 -5.27 19.23
N ILE A 60 0.81 -4.36 18.32
CA ILE A 60 0.58 -4.66 16.91
C ILE A 60 1.92 -4.95 16.24
N CYS A 61 1.94 -5.94 15.34
CA CYS A 61 3.14 -6.40 14.66
C CYS A 61 3.89 -5.23 14.00
N GLY A 62 3.20 -4.50 13.11
CA GLY A 62 3.76 -3.33 12.43
C GLY A 62 4.86 -3.63 11.42
N GLU A 63 5.03 -4.89 11.00
CA GLU A 63 5.95 -5.22 9.90
C GLU A 63 5.48 -4.65 8.58
N GLU A 64 6.38 -4.09 7.80
CA GLU A 64 6.08 -3.64 6.44
C GLU A 64 6.09 -4.84 5.49
N PHE A 65 5.01 -4.99 4.74
CA PHE A 65 4.92 -5.93 3.63
C PHE A 65 5.63 -5.37 2.40
N PRO A 66 6.03 -6.21 1.44
CA PRO A 66 6.59 -5.76 0.16
C PRO A 66 5.66 -4.83 -0.64
N CYS A 67 4.35 -4.82 -0.35
CA CYS A 67 3.39 -3.90 -0.97
C CYS A 67 3.31 -2.52 -0.27
N GLY A 68 4.20 -2.22 0.68
CA GLY A 68 4.23 -0.95 1.43
C GLY A 68 3.21 -0.83 2.56
N HIS A 69 2.32 -1.82 2.73
CA HIS A 69 1.35 -1.84 3.83
C HIS A 69 1.96 -2.44 5.10
N THR A 70 1.43 -2.07 6.27
CA THR A 70 1.90 -2.60 7.57
C THR A 70 1.00 -3.72 8.10
N CYS A 71 1.59 -4.70 8.80
CA CYS A 71 0.86 -5.78 9.46
C CYS A 71 0.08 -5.29 10.69
N LYS A 72 -1.25 -5.35 10.59
CA LYS A 72 -2.21 -4.94 11.63
C LYS A 72 -2.54 -6.04 12.66
N GLU A 73 -1.97 -7.23 12.52
CA GLU A 73 -2.19 -8.31 13.48
C GLU A 73 -1.46 -8.06 14.81
N ARG A 74 -1.93 -8.72 15.88
CA ARG A 74 -1.16 -8.76 17.13
C ARG A 74 0.21 -9.38 16.89
N CYS A 75 1.18 -9.00 17.72
CA CYS A 75 2.52 -9.56 17.70
C CYS A 75 2.47 -11.09 17.69
N HIS A 76 3.05 -11.65 16.63
CA HIS A 76 3.21 -13.08 16.40
C HIS A 76 4.69 -13.48 16.36
N GLY A 77 5.55 -12.64 16.94
CA GLY A 77 6.96 -12.93 17.10
C GLY A 77 7.23 -14.03 18.15
N PRO A 78 8.50 -14.45 18.30
CA PRO A 78 8.87 -15.53 19.21
C PRO A 78 8.46 -15.25 20.67
N ILE A 79 7.98 -16.30 21.35
CA ILE A 79 7.57 -16.23 22.75
C ILE A 79 8.66 -16.82 23.62
N SER A 80 9.05 -16.06 24.66
CA SER A 80 10.06 -16.45 25.63
C SER A 80 9.64 -17.73 26.38
N PRO A 81 10.62 -18.56 26.80
CA PRO A 81 10.31 -19.80 27.49
C PRO A 81 9.53 -19.55 28.79
N PRO A 82 8.59 -20.44 29.16
CA PRO A 82 7.92 -20.34 30.45
C PRO A 82 8.92 -20.38 31.60
N ASN A 83 8.62 -19.59 32.64
CA ASN A 83 9.28 -19.74 33.92
C ASN A 83 8.97 -21.14 34.49
N SER A 84 9.85 -21.61 35.36
CA SER A 84 9.64 -22.84 36.12
C SER A 84 8.24 -22.90 36.72
N GLU A 85 7.66 -24.10 36.78
CA GLU A 85 6.43 -24.33 37.54
C GLU A 85 6.76 -24.31 39.04
N PHE A 86 5.80 -23.84 39.83
CA PHE A 86 5.95 -23.88 41.29
C PHE A 86 6.03 -25.35 41.75
N THR A 87 7.18 -25.73 42.27
CA THR A 87 7.41 -27.07 42.83
C THR A 87 8.10 -26.95 44.18
N LEU A 88 7.53 -27.58 45.20
CA LEU A 88 8.07 -27.58 46.57
C LEU A 88 9.34 -28.42 46.71
N LYS A 89 9.59 -29.31 45.75
CA LYS A 89 10.82 -30.06 45.58
C LYS A 89 11.35 -29.82 44.18
N PRO A 90 12.32 -28.89 43.99
CA PRO A 90 13.05 -28.81 42.73
C PRO A 90 13.80 -30.14 42.55
N THR A 91 13.28 -31.03 41.70
CA THR A 91 13.98 -32.28 41.39
C THR A 91 15.17 -31.94 40.48
N LYS A 92 16.40 -32.30 40.92
CA LYS A 92 17.64 -32.16 40.11
C LYS A 92 17.48 -32.64 38.65
N LYS A 93 16.57 -33.58 38.40
CA LYS A 93 16.23 -34.12 37.07
C LYS A 93 15.57 -33.15 36.09
N LYS A 94 15.00 -32.01 36.53
CA LYS A 94 14.32 -31.05 35.62
C LYS A 94 15.25 -29.97 35.05
N MET A 95 16.53 -29.94 35.44
CA MET A 95 17.51 -28.93 35.01
C MET A 95 17.95 -29.10 33.54
N GLY A 96 17.56 -30.20 32.86
CA GLY A 96 17.99 -30.52 31.49
C GLY A 96 16.92 -30.46 30.41
N LYS A 97 15.65 -30.14 30.73
CA LYS A 97 14.70 -29.83 29.64
C LYS A 97 14.97 -28.40 29.20
N HIS A 98 15.66 -28.26 28.08
CA HIS A 98 15.66 -27.04 27.28
C HIS A 98 14.19 -26.66 27.08
N ILE A 99 13.73 -25.68 27.87
CA ILE A 99 12.40 -25.13 27.69
C ILE A 99 12.53 -24.27 26.44
N GLU A 100 12.07 -24.82 25.32
CA GLU A 100 12.23 -24.20 24.03
C GLU A 100 11.40 -22.92 23.94
N CYS A 101 12.00 -21.91 23.32
CA CYS A 101 11.28 -20.73 22.89
C CYS A 101 10.24 -21.17 21.86
N THR A 102 9.01 -20.69 21.95
CA THR A 102 8.04 -20.93 20.87
C THR A 102 8.40 -20.02 19.70
N PRO A 103 8.70 -20.55 18.51
CA PRO A 103 8.98 -19.74 17.34
C PRO A 103 7.82 -18.81 17.03
N GLY A 104 8.12 -17.64 16.47
CA GLY A 104 7.10 -16.78 15.90
C GLY A 104 6.52 -17.40 14.63
N THR A 105 5.29 -17.02 14.28
CA THR A 105 4.73 -17.35 12.96
C THR A 105 5.07 -16.22 11.98
N PRO A 106 5.18 -16.48 10.67
CA PRO A 106 5.34 -15.40 9.70
C PRO A 106 4.11 -14.48 9.67
N CYS A 107 4.28 -13.24 9.21
CA CYS A 107 3.15 -12.34 8.97
C CYS A 107 2.17 -12.97 7.95
N PRO A 108 0.85 -12.91 8.19
CA PRO A 108 -0.13 -13.31 7.19
C PRO A 108 -0.08 -12.36 5.98
N PRO A 109 -0.62 -12.75 4.81
CA PRO A 109 -0.65 -11.88 3.63
C PRO A 109 -1.42 -10.59 3.89
N CYS A 110 -1.07 -9.53 3.15
CA CYS A 110 -1.69 -8.22 3.31
C CYS A 110 -3.21 -8.27 3.10
N LYS A 111 -3.95 -7.80 4.12
CA LYS A 111 -5.42 -7.76 4.15
C LYS A 111 -6.01 -6.39 3.81
N GLU A 112 -5.17 -5.39 3.51
CA GLU A 112 -5.66 -4.08 3.08
C GLU A 112 -6.52 -4.22 1.82
N VAL A 113 -7.63 -3.49 1.78
CA VAL A 113 -8.50 -3.44 0.61
C VAL A 113 -8.03 -2.29 -0.26
N VAL A 114 -7.67 -2.61 -1.51
CA VAL A 114 -7.25 -1.63 -2.51
C VAL A 114 -8.32 -1.52 -3.59
N LEU A 115 -8.46 -0.31 -4.13
CA LEU A 115 -9.27 -0.05 -5.30
C LEU A 115 -8.41 -0.31 -6.55
N VAL A 116 -8.92 -1.11 -7.47
CA VAL A 116 -8.23 -1.50 -8.70
C VAL A 116 -9.11 -1.11 -9.87
N SER A 117 -8.55 -0.51 -10.91
CA SER A 117 -9.28 -0.09 -12.11
C SER A 117 -9.22 -1.17 -13.22
N CYS A 118 -10.15 -1.15 -14.22
CA CYS A 118 -10.01 -2.00 -15.44
C CYS A 118 -8.60 -1.76 -15.99
N PHE A 119 -7.96 -2.79 -16.54
CA PHE A 119 -6.70 -2.58 -17.26
C PHE A 119 -6.87 -1.62 -18.45
N GLY A 120 -8.09 -1.47 -18.99
CA GLY A 120 -8.42 -0.50 -20.04
C GLY A 120 -8.73 0.89 -19.51
N GLN A 121 -8.56 1.12 -18.20
CA GLN A 121 -8.73 2.42 -17.52
C GLN A 121 -10.11 3.06 -17.74
N HIS A 122 -11.16 2.27 -17.93
CA HIS A 122 -12.51 2.78 -18.11
C HIS A 122 -13.03 3.42 -16.82
N LEU A 123 -13.57 4.62 -16.96
CA LEU A 123 -14.13 5.39 -15.85
C LEU A 123 -15.26 4.62 -15.16
N GLY A 124 -15.25 4.62 -13.82
CA GLY A 124 -16.24 3.92 -13.00
C GLY A 124 -16.13 2.39 -13.02
N GLN A 125 -15.17 1.82 -13.73
CA GLN A 125 -14.90 0.38 -13.74
C GLN A 125 -13.78 0.04 -12.77
N GLU A 126 -14.09 0.15 -11.49
CA GLU A 126 -13.18 -0.14 -10.39
C GLU A 126 -13.74 -1.22 -9.48
N ARG A 127 -12.86 -2.05 -8.92
CA ARG A 127 -13.23 -3.13 -7.99
C ARG A 127 -12.36 -3.04 -6.75
N THR A 128 -13.00 -3.19 -5.60
CA THR A 128 -12.30 -3.36 -4.32
C THR A 128 -11.83 -4.79 -4.18
N MET A 129 -10.55 -4.99 -3.89
CA MET A 129 -10.02 -6.33 -3.63
C MET A 129 -8.91 -6.32 -2.57
N PRO A 130 -8.66 -7.44 -1.89
CA PRO A 130 -7.51 -7.55 -0.99
C PRO A 130 -6.21 -7.31 -1.76
N CYS A 131 -5.30 -6.53 -1.18
CA CYS A 131 -3.99 -6.19 -1.76
C CYS A 131 -3.19 -7.44 -2.13
N CYS A 132 -3.24 -8.49 -1.30
CA CYS A 132 -2.61 -9.78 -1.60
C CYS A 132 -3.14 -10.47 -2.86
N LYS A 133 -4.36 -10.15 -3.29
CA LYS A 133 -5.01 -10.67 -4.50
C LYS A 133 -5.03 -9.65 -5.64
N TRP A 134 -4.35 -8.51 -5.48
CA TRP A 134 -4.32 -7.45 -6.48
C TRP A 134 -3.92 -8.00 -7.85
N ARG A 135 -4.79 -7.82 -8.83
CA ARG A 135 -4.53 -8.09 -10.25
C ARG A 135 -5.39 -7.15 -11.10
N PRO A 136 -4.86 -6.59 -12.19
CA PRO A 136 -5.68 -5.91 -13.19
C PRO A 136 -6.79 -6.85 -13.71
N PHE A 137 -7.95 -6.31 -14.06
CA PHE A 137 -9.08 -7.09 -14.56
C PHE A 137 -9.74 -6.45 -15.79
N PRO A 138 -10.40 -7.24 -16.66
CA PRO A 138 -11.27 -6.73 -17.71
C PRO A 138 -12.63 -6.34 -17.15
N CYS A 139 -13.18 -5.21 -17.56
CA CYS A 139 -14.60 -4.94 -17.41
C CYS A 139 -15.37 -5.51 -18.60
N GLU A 140 -16.67 -5.61 -18.45
CA GLU A 140 -17.58 -6.17 -19.46
C GLU A 140 -18.05 -5.12 -20.48
N ASN A 141 -17.67 -3.85 -20.30
CA ASN A 141 -18.00 -2.78 -21.22
C ASN A 141 -17.11 -2.77 -22.48
N LEU A 142 -17.63 -2.16 -23.53
CA LEU A 142 -16.85 -1.75 -24.69
C LEU A 142 -15.80 -0.71 -24.29
N CYS A 143 -14.72 -0.64 -25.06
CA CYS A 143 -13.59 0.25 -24.83
C CYS A 143 -14.03 1.71 -24.74
N GLY A 144 -14.80 2.18 -25.73
CA GLY A 144 -15.37 3.52 -25.71
C GLY A 144 -14.33 4.65 -25.76
N ASN A 145 -13.04 4.36 -25.89
CA ASN A 145 -12.01 5.39 -26.03
C ASN A 145 -12.14 6.12 -27.37
N PRO A 146 -11.96 7.46 -27.39
CA PRO A 146 -12.06 8.24 -28.62
C PRO A 146 -10.98 7.81 -29.61
N LEU A 147 -11.38 7.54 -30.86
CA LEU A 147 -10.47 7.24 -31.95
C LEU A 147 -9.74 8.51 -32.40
N LEU A 148 -8.58 8.35 -33.03
CA LEU A 148 -7.74 9.47 -33.52
C LEU A 148 -8.47 10.42 -34.49
N CYS A 149 -9.56 9.99 -35.12
CA CYS A 149 -10.39 10.85 -35.95
C CYS A 149 -11.20 11.90 -35.16
N GLY A 150 -11.27 11.77 -33.83
CA GLY A 150 -11.94 12.72 -32.94
C GLY A 150 -13.47 12.72 -32.97
N ASN A 151 -14.09 11.84 -33.77
CA ASN A 151 -15.54 11.76 -33.98
C ASN A 151 -16.14 10.39 -33.63
N HIS A 152 -15.32 9.36 -33.51
CA HIS A 152 -15.77 7.99 -33.25
C HIS A 152 -15.09 7.44 -32.00
N TYR A 153 -15.67 6.37 -31.45
CA TYR A 153 -15.21 5.70 -30.25
C TYR A 153 -14.91 4.23 -30.56
N CYS A 154 -13.93 3.67 -29.86
CA CYS A 154 -13.55 2.27 -29.99
C CYS A 154 -14.69 1.34 -29.56
N THR A 155 -15.09 0.44 -30.45
CA THR A 155 -16.16 -0.54 -30.25
C THR A 155 -15.65 -1.93 -29.86
N LYS A 156 -14.34 -2.13 -29.73
CA LYS A 156 -13.74 -3.34 -29.16
C LYS A 156 -14.15 -3.55 -27.69
N SER A 157 -14.04 -4.77 -27.17
CA SER A 157 -14.15 -5.07 -25.72
C SER A 157 -13.02 -4.42 -24.88
N CYS A 158 -13.12 -4.38 -23.52
CA CYS A 158 -12.01 -3.84 -22.67
C CYS A 158 -10.71 -4.54 -23.09
N HIS A 159 -9.76 -3.74 -23.59
CA HIS A 159 -8.41 -4.17 -23.95
C HIS A 159 -7.40 -3.30 -23.20
N VAL A 160 -6.19 -3.83 -23.02
CA VAL A 160 -5.10 -3.08 -22.37
C VAL A 160 -4.73 -1.93 -23.28
N LEU A 161 -4.83 -0.70 -22.76
CA LEU A 161 -4.31 0.48 -23.44
C LEU A 161 -2.80 0.54 -23.25
N GLU A 162 -2.08 1.04 -24.25
CA GLU A 162 -0.69 1.46 -24.05
C GLU A 162 -0.69 2.62 -23.05
N VAL A 163 -0.32 2.33 -21.79
CA VAL A 163 -0.21 3.36 -20.74
C VAL A 163 1.18 3.97 -20.82
N PRO A 164 1.33 5.30 -21.02
CA PRO A 164 2.61 5.97 -20.80
C PRO A 164 2.95 5.91 -19.30
N LEU A 165 4.10 5.33 -18.97
CA LEU A 165 4.62 5.17 -17.61
C LEU A 165 4.70 6.51 -16.88
N ASN A 166 3.69 6.86 -16.08
CA ASN A 166 3.72 8.00 -15.16
C ASN A 166 2.98 7.65 -13.85
N HIS A 167 3.53 6.74 -13.05
CA HIS A 167 3.24 6.66 -11.61
C HIS A 167 4.47 6.09 -10.88
N PRO A 168 4.79 6.53 -9.63
CA PRO A 168 6.11 6.37 -9.04
C PRO A 168 6.49 4.91 -8.82
N GLU A 169 7.76 4.68 -9.07
CA GLU A 169 8.50 3.43 -8.96
C GLU A 169 8.32 2.81 -7.56
N GLY A 170 7.54 1.74 -7.50
CA GLY A 170 7.47 0.81 -6.39
C GLY A 170 7.67 -0.60 -6.97
N ASP A 171 8.90 -1.09 -6.82
CA ASP A 171 9.51 -2.26 -7.45
C ASP A 171 8.56 -3.48 -7.65
N ARG A 172 8.10 -3.68 -8.90
CA ARG A 172 7.39 -4.88 -9.40
C ARG A 172 7.80 -5.19 -10.85
N THR A 173 9.10 -5.33 -11.04
CA THR A 173 9.74 -5.47 -12.36
C THR A 173 9.45 -6.80 -13.08
N THR A 174 8.66 -7.71 -12.51
CA THR A 174 8.31 -9.00 -13.16
C THR A 174 6.88 -9.06 -13.72
N SER A 175 6.02 -8.07 -13.42
CA SER A 175 4.61 -8.09 -13.85
C SER A 175 4.27 -7.10 -14.96
N ILE A 176 4.98 -5.96 -15.02
CA ILE A 176 4.71 -4.87 -15.98
C ILE A 176 5.15 -5.27 -17.40
N SER A 177 6.23 -6.05 -17.52
CA SER A 177 6.74 -6.57 -18.80
C SER A 177 5.77 -7.50 -19.53
N LYS A 178 4.83 -8.16 -18.83
CA LYS A 178 3.78 -8.97 -19.47
C LYS A 178 2.53 -8.17 -19.88
N VAL A 179 2.27 -7.03 -19.24
CA VAL A 179 1.11 -6.19 -19.57
C VAL A 179 1.35 -5.47 -20.90
N ASN A 180 2.58 -5.01 -21.15
CA ASN A 180 2.94 -4.38 -22.43
C ASN A 180 2.91 -5.36 -23.62
N ALA A 181 3.15 -6.66 -23.40
CA ALA A 181 3.05 -7.67 -24.46
C ALA A 181 1.61 -7.94 -24.92
N LEU A 182 0.61 -7.56 -24.10
CA LEU A 182 -0.81 -7.70 -24.39
C LEU A 182 -1.49 -6.36 -24.70
N ALA A 183 -0.71 -5.27 -24.70
CA ALA A 183 -1.21 -3.96 -25.08
C ALA A 183 -1.60 -4.00 -26.55
N MET A 184 -2.84 -3.60 -26.83
CA MET A 184 -3.36 -3.55 -28.18
C MET A 184 -3.93 -2.16 -28.40
N PRO A 185 -3.63 -1.51 -29.54
CA PRO A 185 -4.21 -0.21 -29.85
C PRO A 185 -5.72 -0.32 -30.03
N CYS A 186 -6.42 0.79 -29.80
CA CYS A 186 -7.80 0.94 -30.22
C CYS A 186 -7.94 0.66 -31.72
N GLU A 187 -9.16 0.33 -32.15
CA GLU A 187 -9.41 0.10 -33.57
C GLU A 187 -9.11 1.33 -34.45
N GLN A 188 -8.70 1.08 -35.69
CA GLN A 188 -8.51 2.14 -36.65
C GLN A 188 -9.86 2.60 -37.18
N CYS A 189 -10.05 3.92 -37.27
CA CYS A 189 -11.28 4.48 -37.80
C CYS A 189 -11.36 4.29 -39.32
N ASN A 190 -12.23 3.39 -39.77
CA ASN A 190 -12.53 3.17 -41.20
C ASN A 190 -13.91 3.71 -41.62
N LEU A 191 -14.60 4.40 -40.72
CA LEU A 191 -15.94 4.96 -40.95
C LEU A 191 -15.87 6.36 -41.60
N PRO A 192 -16.87 6.75 -42.41
CA PRO A 192 -16.93 8.09 -43.01
C PRO A 192 -17.03 9.16 -41.91
N CYS A 193 -15.92 9.84 -41.63
CA CYS A 193 -15.84 10.85 -40.57
C CYS A 193 -16.50 12.15 -41.02
N GLN A 194 -17.78 12.33 -40.68
CA GLN A 194 -18.47 13.60 -40.86
C GLN A 194 -18.16 14.55 -39.71
N ARG A 195 -16.96 15.16 -39.73
CA ARG A 195 -16.63 16.50 -39.19
C ARG A 195 -15.12 16.61 -39.04
N VAL A 196 -14.51 17.49 -39.82
CA VAL A 196 -13.19 18.01 -39.46
C VAL A 196 -13.41 18.88 -38.23
N ARG A 197 -13.04 18.41 -37.04
CA ARG A 197 -12.87 19.30 -35.90
C ARG A 197 -11.61 20.11 -36.19
N TYR A 198 -11.77 21.36 -36.58
CA TYR A 198 -10.67 22.32 -36.53
C TYR A 198 -10.24 22.39 -35.06
N SER A 199 -9.13 21.75 -34.73
CA SER A 199 -8.39 22.05 -33.52
C SER A 199 -7.92 23.49 -33.65
N LEU A 200 -8.66 24.41 -33.02
CA LEU A 200 -8.14 25.72 -32.70
C LEU A 200 -6.97 25.49 -31.73
N PHE A 201 -5.80 25.23 -32.29
CA PHE A 201 -4.54 25.42 -31.58
C PHE A 201 -4.45 26.91 -31.27
N VAL A 202 -4.91 27.29 -30.07
CA VAL A 202 -4.51 28.55 -29.46
C VAL A 202 -3.04 28.40 -29.12
N PHE A 203 -2.18 28.71 -30.10
CA PHE A 203 -0.77 28.96 -29.83
C PHE A 203 -0.71 30.20 -28.95
N LYS A 204 -0.49 29.97 -27.65
CA LYS A 204 0.03 31.00 -26.77
C LYS A 204 1.48 31.22 -27.20
N ASN A 205 1.66 32.28 -27.97
CA ASN A 205 2.89 32.93 -28.38
C ASN A 205 3.76 32.22 -29.44
N SER A 206 4.17 33.07 -30.40
CA SER A 206 5.32 32.97 -31.30
C SER A 206 5.04 32.39 -32.69
N SER A 207 4.65 33.31 -33.58
CA SER A 207 5.09 33.45 -34.97
C SER A 207 5.59 32.20 -35.70
N LEU A 208 4.70 31.45 -36.37
CA LEU A 208 5.03 30.75 -37.61
C LEU A 208 3.76 30.27 -38.31
N VAL A 209 3.29 31.06 -39.28
CA VAL A 209 2.16 30.66 -40.14
C VAL A 209 2.70 29.84 -41.31
N CYS A 210 2.59 28.53 -41.20
CA CYS A 210 2.79 27.61 -42.32
C CYS A 210 1.52 27.62 -43.18
N PHE A 211 1.46 28.52 -44.16
CA PHE A 211 0.44 28.48 -45.20
C PHE A 211 0.75 27.32 -46.15
N THR A 212 -0.01 26.23 -46.09
CA THR A 212 -0.12 25.34 -47.24
C THR A 212 -1.58 25.19 -47.66
N LYS A 213 -1.79 25.52 -48.95
CA LYS A 213 -3.01 25.39 -49.77
C LYS A 213 -4.20 26.29 -49.40
N LEU A 214 -4.10 27.56 -49.79
CA LEU A 214 -5.25 28.36 -50.22
C LEU A 214 -5.09 28.74 -51.69
N ASN A 215 -6.17 28.52 -52.43
CA ASN A 215 -6.30 28.59 -53.87
C ASN A 215 -6.03 30.02 -54.40
N MET A 216 -5.05 30.14 -55.30
CA MET A 216 -4.52 31.37 -55.89
C MET A 216 -5.48 32.05 -56.89
N LYS A 217 -6.69 32.51 -56.50
CA LYS A 217 -7.52 33.35 -57.39
C LYS A 217 -8.35 34.49 -56.77
N LYS A 218 -8.22 34.82 -55.48
CA LYS A 218 -9.05 35.89 -54.88
C LYS A 218 -8.34 36.83 -53.90
N LEU A 219 -7.06 37.13 -54.14
CA LEU A 219 -6.25 38.00 -53.28
C LEU A 219 -5.92 39.36 -53.93
N LEU A 220 -6.88 40.00 -54.61
CA LEU A 220 -6.69 41.36 -55.15
C LEU A 220 -7.78 42.37 -54.75
N TRP A 221 -8.65 42.01 -53.81
CA TRP A 221 -9.71 42.93 -53.35
C TRP A 221 -9.57 43.39 -51.91
N PHE A 222 -8.69 42.78 -51.11
CA PHE A 222 -8.53 43.12 -49.69
C PHE A 222 -7.38 44.10 -49.39
N HIS A 223 -6.54 44.45 -50.36
CA HIS A 223 -5.36 45.30 -50.13
C HIS A 223 -5.63 46.81 -50.35
N MET A 224 -6.88 47.23 -50.60
CA MET A 224 -7.25 48.64 -50.84
C MET A 224 -8.21 49.23 -49.80
N LEU A 225 -8.53 48.51 -48.71
CA LEU A 225 -9.40 49.03 -47.64
C LEU A 225 -8.70 49.26 -46.30
N LEU A 226 -7.41 48.94 -46.18
CA LEU A 226 -6.64 49.05 -44.93
C LEU A 226 -5.58 50.16 -44.94
N SER A 227 -5.84 51.24 -45.67
CA SER A 227 -4.94 52.41 -45.73
C SER A 227 -5.63 53.73 -45.37
N LEU A 228 -6.84 53.69 -44.79
CA LEU A 228 -7.63 54.90 -44.53
C LEU A 228 -8.23 54.99 -43.12
N VAL A 229 -7.78 54.16 -42.17
CA VAL A 229 -8.24 54.23 -40.77
C VAL A 229 -7.06 54.10 -39.80
N GLN A 230 -6.03 54.92 -40.01
CA GLN A 230 -4.99 55.18 -39.02
C GLN A 230 -4.56 56.64 -39.11
N ASP A 231 -5.49 57.56 -38.90
CA ASP A 231 -5.18 58.92 -38.47
C ASP A 231 -6.38 59.43 -37.67
N ILE A 232 -6.11 59.86 -36.44
CA ILE A 232 -6.94 60.49 -35.41
C ILE A 232 -6.86 59.68 -34.12
N ASP A 233 -5.86 60.01 -33.30
CA ASP A 233 -6.05 60.37 -31.88
C ASP A 233 -4.68 60.68 -31.25
N ILE A 234 -4.22 61.93 -31.42
CA ILE A 234 -3.18 62.55 -30.58
C ILE A 234 -3.58 64.02 -30.33
N PHE A 235 -3.46 64.44 -29.05
CA PHE A 235 -3.68 65.78 -28.45
C PHE A 235 -5.16 66.16 -28.18
N ILE A 236 -5.58 66.48 -26.95
CA ILE A 236 -5.24 67.65 -26.09
C ILE A 236 -5.66 67.28 -24.63
N SER A 237 -4.81 67.22 -23.60
CA SER A 237 -4.27 68.28 -22.71
C SER A 237 -5.30 69.21 -22.05
N GLY A 238 -5.48 69.13 -20.72
CA GLY A 238 -6.16 70.17 -19.93
C GLY A 238 -6.96 69.64 -18.76
#